data_AF-A0A8G1RGX7-F1
#
_entry.id   AF-A0A8G1RGX7-F1
#
_cell.length_a   1.000
_cell.length_b   1.000
_cell.length_c   1.000
_cell.angle_alpha   90.00
_cell.angle_beta   90.00
_cell.angle_gamma   90.00
#
_symmetry.space_group_name_H-M   'P 1'
#
loop_
_entity.id
_entity.type
_entity.pdbx_description
1 polymer ?
#
loop_
_entity_poly.entity_id
_entity_poly.type
_entity_poly.pdbx_seq_one_letter_code
_entity_poly.pdbx_strand_id
1 'polypeptide(L)' 'MDRNFAATKSGAGSNKLDKSPTPTLADYQAQWAKIHNDTIRQIKQAQGMQTQLQRVIRRRY' A
#
# COMPACT_ATOMS: atom_id res chain seq x y z
N MET A 1 -36.26 -12.43 -42.51
CA MET A 1 -35.35 -13.44 -41.94
C MET A 1 -35.51 -13.44 -40.44
N ASP A 2 -36.21 -14.43 -39.92
CA ASP A 2 -36.39 -14.72 -38.50
C ASP A 2 -35.07 -15.26 -37.94
N ARG A 3 -34.49 -14.61 -36.91
CA ARG A 3 -33.24 -15.07 -36.28
C ARG A 3 -33.55 -15.61 -34.89
N ASN A 4 -34.03 -16.85 -34.85
CA ASN A 4 -34.03 -17.67 -33.64
C ASN A 4 -32.57 -18.02 -33.26
N PHE A 5 -31.96 -17.22 -32.39
CA PHE A 5 -30.73 -17.62 -31.70
C PHE A 5 -31.09 -18.54 -30.55
N ALA A 6 -30.95 -19.85 -30.78
CA ALA A 6 -30.96 -20.84 -29.73
C ALA A 6 -29.85 -20.49 -28.72
N ALA A 7 -30.25 -20.08 -27.51
CA ALA A 7 -29.34 -19.84 -26.40
C ALA A 7 -28.71 -21.17 -25.99
N THR A 8 -27.51 -21.44 -26.49
CA THR A 8 -26.66 -22.53 -26.03
C THR A 8 -26.36 -22.31 -24.55
N LYS A 9 -26.84 -23.25 -23.74
CA LYS A 9 -26.64 -23.33 -22.29
C LYS A 9 -25.17 -23.62 -22.01
N SER A 10 -24.33 -22.58 -22.06
CA SER A 10 -22.94 -22.67 -21.63
C SER A 10 -22.91 -22.90 -20.12
N GLY A 11 -22.34 -24.04 -19.74
CA GLY A 11 -22.29 -24.54 -18.38
C GLY A 11 -21.78 -23.53 -17.38
N ALA A 12 -22.34 -23.60 -16.17
CA ALA A 12 -21.89 -22.88 -15.00
C ALA A 12 -20.47 -23.31 -14.61
N GLY A 13 -19.48 -22.80 -15.33
CA GLY A 13 -18.09 -22.81 -14.91
C GLY A 13 -17.98 -21.89 -13.70
N SER A 14 -17.88 -22.48 -12.51
CA SER A 14 -17.58 -21.76 -11.28
C SER A 14 -16.19 -21.14 -11.39
N ASN A 15 -16.10 -19.95 -11.97
CA ASN A 15 -14.96 -19.06 -11.78
C ASN A 15 -15.00 -18.60 -10.33
N LYS A 16 -14.46 -19.44 -9.43
CA LYS A 16 -13.97 -18.99 -8.13
C LYS A 16 -12.73 -18.13 -8.41
N LEU A 17 -12.97 -16.92 -8.90
CA LEU A 17 -12.01 -15.84 -8.79
C LEU A 17 -11.70 -15.74 -7.30
N ASP A 18 -10.49 -16.13 -6.92
CA ASP A 18 -9.97 -15.97 -5.57
C ASP A 18 -10.09 -14.48 -5.23
N LYS A 19 -11.18 -14.13 -4.53
CA LYS A 19 -11.45 -12.76 -4.12
C LYS A 19 -10.47 -12.48 -3.00
N SER A 20 -9.28 -12.00 -3.35
CA SER A 20 -8.42 -11.31 -2.38
C SER A 20 -9.32 -10.36 -1.58
N PRO A 21 -9.35 -10.48 -0.24
CA PRO A 21 -10.25 -9.67 0.56
C PRO A 21 -9.96 -8.20 0.25
N THR A 22 -10.97 -7.50 -0.26
CA THR A 22 -10.88 -6.07 -0.50
C THR A 22 -10.57 -5.41 0.83
N PRO A 23 -9.46 -4.66 0.96
CA PRO A 23 -9.09 -4.05 2.22
C PRO A 23 -10.22 -3.16 2.71
N THR A 24 -10.56 -3.30 3.98
CA THR A 24 -11.55 -2.44 4.62
C THR A 24 -11.00 -1.03 4.79
N LEU A 25 -11.88 -0.06 5.05
CA LEU A 25 -11.44 1.29 5.42
C LEU A 25 -10.50 1.27 6.63
N ALA A 26 -10.75 0.39 7.60
CA ALA A 26 -9.90 0.21 8.77
C ALA A 26 -8.49 -0.28 8.39
N ASP A 27 -8.40 -1.19 7.41
CA ASP A 27 -7.10 -1.66 6.90
C ASP A 27 -6.31 -0.53 6.24
N TYR A 28 -6.97 0.33 5.48
CA TYR A 28 -6.33 1.50 4.88
C TYR A 28 -5.91 2.52 5.96
N GLN A 29 -6.73 2.75 6.97
CA GLN A 29 -6.39 3.64 8.09
C GLN A 29 -5.16 3.13 8.86
N ALA A 30 -5.09 1.82 9.14
CA ALA A 30 -3.94 1.20 9.80
C ALA A 30 -2.67 1.31 8.94
N GLN A 31 -2.78 1.09 7.63
CA GLN A 31 -1.67 1.27 6.70
C GLN A 31 -1.17 2.72 6.69
N TRP A 32 -2.08 3.70 6.63
CA TRP A 32 -1.71 5.12 6.69
C TRP A 32 -1.02 5.49 8.00
N ALA A 33 -1.51 5.00 9.14
CA ALA A 33 -0.89 5.22 10.43
C ALA A 33 0.53 4.65 10.47
N LYS A 34 0.76 3.46 9.90
CA LYS A 34 2.09 2.85 9.82
C LYS A 34 3.05 3.71 8.97
N ILE A 35 2.63 4.07 7.76
CA ILE A 35 3.43 4.90 6.85
C ILE A 35 3.79 6.23 7.51
N HIS A 36 2.80 6.90 8.10
CA HIS A 36 3.00 8.17 8.78
C HIS A 36 4.05 8.08 9.91
N ASN A 37 3.94 7.08 10.78
CA ASN A 37 4.89 6.88 11.88
C ASN A 37 6.30 6.56 11.38
N ASP A 38 6.42 5.71 10.35
CA ASP A 38 7.71 5.35 9.75
C ASP A 38 8.38 6.58 9.10
N THR A 39 7.62 7.42 8.39
CA THR A 39 8.13 8.67 7.81
C THR A 39 8.62 9.63 8.88
N ILE A 40 7.86 9.84 9.97
CA ILE A 40 8.30 10.70 11.07
C ILE A 40 9.61 10.19 11.68
N ARG A 41 9.74 8.88 11.89
CA ARG A 41 10.96 8.29 12.43
C ARG A 41 12.16 8.52 11.51
N GLN A 42 11.98 8.34 10.21
CA GLN A 42 13.04 8.58 9.22
C GLN A 42 13.48 10.05 9.20
N ILE A 43 12.54 11.00 9.24
CA ILE A 43 12.85 12.43 9.31
C ILE A 43 13.67 12.74 10.56
N LYS A 44 13.25 12.24 11.73
CA LYS A 44 13.98 12.44 12.99
C LYS A 44 15.40 11.87 12.94
N GLN A 45 15.57 10.68 12.35
CA GLN A 45 16.89 10.08 12.17
C GLN A 45 17.77 10.92 11.24
N ALA A 46 17.23 11.40 10.12
CA ALA A 46 17.95 12.28 9.20
C ALA A 46 18.39 13.59 9.87
N GLN A 47 17.51 14.23 10.64
CA GLN A 47 17.82 15.45 11.40
C GLN A 47 18.86 15.20 12.50
N GLY A 48 18.77 14.06 13.20
CA GLY A 48 19.74 13.65 14.21
C GLY A 48 21.14 13.42 13.64
N MET A 49 21.25 12.84 12.44
CA MET A 49 22.52 12.65 11.74
C MET A 49 23.14 13.98 11.31
N GLN A 50 22.35 14.90 10.74
CA GLN A 50 22.85 16.23 10.35
C GLN A 50 23.39 17.01 11.56
N THR A 51 22.70 16.95 12.69
CA THR A 51 23.15 17.60 13.93
C THR A 51 24.48 17.01 14.43
N GLN A 52 24.63 15.70 14.36
CA GLN A 52 25.88 15.03 14.76
C GLN A 52 27.05 15.38 13.83
N LEU A 53 26.83 15.38 12.52
CA LEU A 53 27.84 15.78 11.54
C LEU A 53 28.29 17.24 11.75
N GLN A 54 27.34 18.17 11.96
CA GLN A 54 27.68 19.56 12.25
C GLN A 54 28.47 19.72 13.56
N ARG A 55 28.16 18.93 14.60
CA ARG A 55 28.93 18.93 15.86
C ARG A 55 30.33 18.37 15.69
N VAL A 56 30.51 17.32 14.88
CA VAL A 56 31.83 16.75 14.58
C VAL A 56 32.68 17.73 13.79
N ILE A 57 32.10 18.40 12.78
CA ILE A 57 32.80 19.43 11.99
C ILE A 57 33.25 20.58 12.89
N ARG A 58 32.36 21.10 13.77
CA ARG A 58 32.69 22.21 14.67
C ARG A 58 33.74 21.86 15.74
N ARG A 59 33.95 20.59 16.07
CA ARG A 59 34.99 20.15 17.03
C ARG A 59 36.35 19.90 16.38
N ARG A 60 36.45 19.87 15.05
CA ARG A 60 37.70 19.64 14.31
C ARG A 60 38.43 20.93 13.89
N TYR A 61 37.81 22.09 14.12
CA TYR A 61 38.40 23.42 14.02
C TYR A 61 38.38 24.08 15.39
#